data_AF-A0A0Q9YAT5-F1
#
_entry.id   AF-A0A0Q9YAT5-F1
#
_cell.length_a   1.000
_cell.length_b   1.000
_cell.length_c   1.000
_cell.angle_alpha   90.00
_cell.angle_beta   90.00
_cell.angle_gamma   90.00
#
_symmetry.space_group_name_H-M   'P 1'
#
loop_
_entity.id
_entity.type
_entity.pdbx_description
1 polymer ?
#
loop_
_entity_poly.entity_id
_entity_poly.type
_entity_poly.pdbx_seq_one_letter_code
_entity_poly.pdbx_strand_id
1 'polypeptide(L)'
;MLFVSTFHELKHWYPNWKFSEAILDSALDAYPIYEMLERYDISAVIDLNPRRTKQFKYNQMDIDLDGCPVCPIGRKMIDWGIDKQRYRRKWRCPAVVGKWQCPTPCSDSTYGRTFYTSTKNNPRLFPRVKRDSKEWNMRYSLRTGVERCIKRQKVDYHLEDSRGRSSRHWNIRTYCISMCQHAQHVSAC
;
A
#
# COMPACT_ATOMS: atom_id res chain seq x y z
N MET A 1 4.29 8.26 14.27
CA MET A 1 4.21 7.00 15.05
C MET A 1 2.80 6.79 15.65
N LEU A 2 1.71 7.09 14.91
CA LEU A 2 0.34 6.91 15.43
C LEU A 2 -0.31 5.59 14.98
N PHE A 3 0.04 5.08 13.79
CA PHE A 3 -0.66 3.92 13.22
C PHE A 3 -0.54 2.65 14.08
N VAL A 4 0.66 2.30 14.57
CA VAL A 4 0.88 1.07 15.34
C VAL A 4 0.09 1.07 16.64
N SER A 5 0.10 2.20 17.37
CA SER A 5 -0.69 2.33 18.61
C SER A 5 -2.19 2.32 18.33
N THR A 6 -2.65 3.02 17.28
CA THR A 6 -4.08 3.00 16.90
C THR A 6 -4.53 1.61 16.46
N PHE A 7 -3.69 0.87 15.74
CA PHE A 7 -3.99 -0.50 15.34
C PHE A 7 -4.05 -1.44 16.55
N HIS A 8 -3.15 -1.27 17.52
CA HIS A 8 -3.20 -2.01 18.79
C HIS A 8 -4.51 -1.74 19.55
N GLU A 9 -4.90 -0.48 19.71
CA GLU A 9 -6.19 -0.10 20.31
C GLU A 9 -7.37 -0.70 19.53
N LEU A 10 -7.36 -0.63 18.20
CA LEU A 10 -8.40 -1.19 17.36
C LEU A 10 -8.55 -2.71 17.59
N LYS A 11 -7.44 -3.45 17.71
CA LYS A 11 -7.47 -4.88 18.04
C LYS A 11 -7.90 -5.15 19.47
N HIS A 12 -7.57 -4.28 20.42
CA HIS A 12 -8.00 -4.39 21.81
C HIS A 12 -9.52 -4.25 21.95
N TRP A 13 -10.10 -3.21 21.34
CA TRP A 13 -11.55 -2.95 21.40
C TRP A 13 -12.37 -3.88 20.52
N TYR A 14 -11.81 -4.36 19.40
CA TYR A 14 -12.48 -5.24 18.45
C TYR A 14 -11.69 -6.54 18.24
N PRO A 15 -11.56 -7.39 19.27
CA PRO A 15 -10.71 -8.59 19.20
C PRO A 15 -11.22 -9.58 18.16
N ASN A 16 -12.54 -9.70 18.03
CA ASN A 16 -13.22 -10.64 17.14
C ASN A 16 -13.30 -10.18 15.69
N TRP A 17 -12.97 -8.92 15.40
CA TRP A 17 -13.01 -8.41 14.04
C TRP A 17 -11.78 -8.87 13.26
N LYS A 18 -12.03 -9.32 12.02
CA LYS A 18 -11.00 -9.63 11.03
C LYS A 18 -10.89 -8.47 10.06
N PHE A 19 -9.74 -7.83 10.07
CA PHE A 19 -9.40 -6.79 9.11
C PHE A 19 -8.73 -7.45 7.91
N SER A 20 -9.20 -7.16 6.70
CA SER A 20 -8.66 -7.76 5.48
C SER A 20 -7.55 -6.93 4.85
N GLU A 21 -7.67 -5.60 4.92
CA GLU A 21 -6.80 -4.67 4.19
C GLU A 21 -6.53 -3.42 5.02
N ALA A 22 -5.32 -2.88 4.91
CA ALA A 22 -4.94 -1.59 5.47
C ALA A 22 -4.50 -0.66 4.33
N ILE A 23 -5.24 0.45 4.15
CA ILE A 23 -5.00 1.44 3.11
C ILE A 23 -4.31 2.64 3.77
N LEU A 24 -3.02 2.83 3.47
CA LEU A 24 -2.18 3.84 4.12
C LEU A 24 -1.43 4.66 3.07
N ASP A 25 -1.10 5.90 3.40
CA ASP A 25 -0.30 6.75 2.51
C ASP A 25 1.19 6.35 2.48
N SER A 26 1.92 6.89 1.51
CA SER A 26 3.36 6.61 1.34
C SER A 26 4.26 7.16 2.46
N ALA A 27 3.76 8.02 3.37
CA ALA A 27 4.51 8.38 4.58
C ALA A 27 4.59 7.21 5.57
N LEU A 28 3.67 6.25 5.47
CA LEU A 28 3.66 4.99 6.23
C LEU A 28 4.37 3.84 5.50
N ASP A 29 5.12 4.13 4.43
CA ASP A 29 5.97 3.16 3.75
C ASP A 29 7.20 2.78 4.59
N ALA A 30 7.02 1.85 5.53
CA ALA A 30 8.05 1.36 6.45
C ALA A 30 7.96 -0.15 6.63
N TYR A 31 9.08 -0.87 6.49
CA TYR A 31 9.14 -2.33 6.66
C TYR A 31 8.41 -2.86 7.91
N PRO A 32 8.59 -2.29 9.12
CA PRO A 32 7.89 -2.77 10.32
C PRO A 32 6.36 -2.74 10.21
N ILE A 33 5.80 -1.79 9.45
CA ILE A 33 4.35 -1.71 9.21
C ILE A 33 3.89 -2.89 8.35
N TYR A 34 4.60 -3.18 7.26
CA TYR A 34 4.28 -4.34 6.42
C TYR A 34 4.40 -5.66 7.18
N GLU A 35 5.47 -5.85 7.96
CA GLU A 35 5.67 -7.06 8.79
C GLU A 35 4.60 -7.21 9.87
N MET A 36 4.13 -6.11 10.46
CA MET A 36 3.02 -6.14 11.39
C MET A 36 1.75 -6.59 10.67
N LEU A 37 1.39 -5.96 9.55
CA LEU A 37 0.18 -6.28 8.79
C LEU A 37 0.17 -7.74 8.32
N GLU A 38 1.28 -8.26 7.80
CA GLU A 38 1.39 -9.66 7.39
C GLU A 38 1.21 -10.63 8.56
N ARG A 39 1.69 -10.30 9.77
CA ARG A 39 1.47 -11.13 10.98
C ARG A 39 0.00 -11.22 11.37
N TYR A 40 -0.80 -10.21 11.06
CA TYR A 40 -2.24 -10.19 11.30
C TYR A 40 -3.06 -10.65 10.09
N ASP A 41 -2.41 -11.18 9.05
CA ASP A 41 -3.03 -11.56 7.78
C ASP A 41 -3.78 -10.41 7.07
N ILE A 42 -3.26 -9.19 7.19
CA ILE A 42 -3.82 -7.98 6.61
C ILE A 42 -3.02 -7.58 5.37
N SER A 43 -3.71 -7.40 4.24
CA SER A 43 -3.07 -6.92 3.01
C SER A 43 -2.72 -5.43 3.11
N ALA A 44 -1.46 -5.09 2.88
CA ALA A 44 -0.99 -3.70 2.85
C ALA A 44 -1.26 -3.06 1.47
N VAL A 45 -2.01 -1.96 1.45
CA VAL A 45 -2.22 -1.10 0.27
C VAL A 45 -1.56 0.25 0.56
N ILE A 46 -0.25 0.30 0.31
CA ILE A 46 0.64 1.42 0.62
C ILE A 46 1.54 1.71 -0.57
N ASP A 47 1.53 2.94 -1.06
CA ASP A 47 2.46 3.38 -2.11
C ASP A 47 3.90 3.42 -1.60
N LEU A 48 4.85 3.07 -2.48
CA LEU A 48 6.27 3.22 -2.15
C LEU A 48 6.64 4.71 -2.08
N ASN A 49 7.45 5.05 -1.09
CA ASN A 49 7.93 6.42 -0.91
C ASN A 49 9.21 6.66 -1.74
N PRO A 50 9.16 7.46 -2.81
CA PRO A 50 10.31 7.69 -3.68
C PRO A 50 11.45 8.43 -2.96
N ARG A 51 11.14 9.20 -1.90
CA ARG A 51 12.14 9.92 -1.10
C ARG A 51 12.99 8.98 -0.26
N ARG A 52 12.43 7.83 0.12
CA ARG A 52 13.04 6.91 1.09
C ARG A 52 13.91 5.84 0.42
N THR A 53 13.82 5.66 -0.89
CA THR A 53 14.65 4.69 -1.62
C THR A 53 14.78 5.09 -3.09
N LYS A 54 15.98 5.50 -3.50
CA LYS A 54 16.26 5.91 -4.90
C LYS A 54 16.42 4.72 -5.86
N GLN A 55 16.76 3.54 -5.36
CA GLN A 55 16.90 2.30 -6.14
C GLN A 55 16.41 1.11 -5.32
N PHE A 56 15.39 0.41 -5.82
CA PHE A 56 14.95 -0.85 -5.23
C PHE A 56 15.67 -1.98 -6.00
N LYS A 57 16.61 -2.67 -5.37
CA LYS A 57 17.25 -3.85 -5.96
C LYS A 57 16.81 -5.10 -5.21
N TYR A 58 16.47 -6.15 -5.94
CA TYR A 58 16.13 -7.46 -5.38
C TYR A 58 16.68 -8.57 -6.27
N ASN A 59 17.46 -9.49 -5.70
CA ASN A 59 18.11 -10.60 -6.42
C ASN A 59 18.73 -10.15 -7.77
N GLN A 60 19.53 -9.09 -7.73
CA GLN A 60 20.25 -8.52 -8.89
C GLN A 60 19.35 -7.95 -10.01
N MET A 61 18.06 -7.79 -9.76
CA MET A 61 17.15 -7.03 -10.64
C MET A 61 16.81 -5.70 -10.00
N ASP A 62 16.72 -4.66 -10.83
CA ASP A 62 16.08 -3.42 -10.42
C ASP A 62 14.57 -3.66 -10.30
N ILE A 63 13.96 -3.00 -9.33
CA ILE A 63 12.53 -2.99 -9.07
C ILE A 63 12.07 -1.54 -9.20
N ASP A 64 10.99 -1.30 -9.93
CA ASP A 64 10.43 0.05 -10.09
C ASP A 64 9.59 0.49 -8.88
N LEU A 65 8.99 1.68 -8.96
CA LEU A 65 8.11 2.23 -7.92
C LEU A 65 6.80 1.44 -7.74
N ASP A 66 6.43 0.60 -8.70
CA ASP A 66 5.26 -0.27 -8.63
C ASP A 66 5.58 -1.63 -8.00
N GLY A 67 6.85 -1.91 -7.71
CA GLY A 67 7.29 -3.24 -7.26
C GLY A 67 7.49 -4.22 -8.42
N CYS A 68 7.53 -3.74 -9.67
CA CYS A 68 7.74 -4.56 -10.85
C CYS A 68 9.25 -4.71 -11.15
N PRO A 69 9.76 -5.92 -11.38
CA PRO A 69 11.12 -6.13 -11.83
C PRO A 69 11.36 -5.49 -13.20
N VAL A 70 12.51 -4.87 -13.35
CA VAL A 70 13.01 -4.27 -14.58
C VAL A 70 14.15 -5.14 -15.10
N CYS A 71 14.08 -5.54 -16.38
CA CYS A 71 15.12 -6.36 -16.98
C CYS A 71 16.36 -5.50 -17.35
N PRO A 72 17.52 -6.12 -17.67
CA PRO A 72 18.78 -5.39 -17.88
C PRO A 72 18.76 -4.31 -18.98
N ILE A 73 17.82 -4.38 -19.93
CA ILE A 73 17.62 -3.37 -20.98
C ILE A 73 16.64 -2.25 -20.56
N GLY A 74 16.30 -2.14 -19.27
CA GLY A 74 15.46 -1.08 -18.72
C GLY A 74 13.95 -1.25 -18.95
N ARG A 75 13.48 -2.44 -19.39
CA ARG A 75 12.04 -2.69 -19.60
C ARG A 75 11.40 -3.42 -18.43
N LYS A 76 10.18 -3.02 -18.04
CA LYS A 76 9.38 -3.74 -17.05
C LYS A 76 9.12 -5.18 -17.51
N MET A 77 9.30 -6.13 -16.60
CA MET A 77 8.93 -7.52 -16.85
C MET A 77 7.40 -7.69 -16.89
N ILE A 78 6.92 -8.70 -17.62
CA ILE A 78 5.49 -8.96 -17.77
C ILE A 78 5.00 -9.87 -16.65
N ASP A 79 3.92 -9.47 -15.98
CA ASP A 79 3.22 -10.29 -15.00
C ASP A 79 2.63 -11.54 -15.67
N TRP A 80 2.96 -12.72 -15.17
CA TRP A 80 2.54 -14.01 -15.70
C TRP A 80 1.71 -14.82 -14.72
N GLY A 81 1.11 -14.12 -13.74
CA GLY A 81 0.23 -14.71 -12.75
C GLY A 81 0.87 -14.86 -11.39
N ILE A 82 -0.01 -15.11 -10.42
CA ILE A 82 0.31 -15.22 -9.01
C ILE A 82 -0.16 -16.57 -8.46
N ASP A 83 0.74 -17.23 -7.74
CA ASP A 83 0.37 -18.28 -6.80
C ASP A 83 -0.25 -17.62 -5.58
N LYS A 84 -1.59 -17.71 -5.46
CA LYS A 84 -2.36 -17.07 -4.38
C LYS A 84 -2.09 -17.67 -3.00
N GLN A 85 -1.64 -18.93 -2.91
CA GLN A 85 -1.36 -19.55 -1.61
C GLN A 85 -0.04 -19.03 -1.03
N ARG A 86 0.95 -18.79 -1.90
CA ARG A 86 2.30 -18.33 -1.48
C ARG A 86 2.53 -16.83 -1.71
N TYR A 87 1.51 -16.14 -2.25
CA TYR A 87 1.61 -14.79 -2.82
C TYR A 87 2.91 -14.61 -3.62
N ARG A 88 3.21 -15.59 -4.49
CA ARG A 88 4.41 -15.60 -5.33
C ARG A 88 4.02 -15.27 -6.75
N ARG A 89 4.51 -14.15 -7.27
CA ARG A 89 4.26 -13.67 -8.62
C ARG A 89 5.37 -14.12 -9.57
N LYS A 90 4.98 -14.64 -10.73
CA LYS A 90 5.89 -14.99 -11.81
C LYS A 90 5.96 -13.83 -12.80
N TRP A 91 7.18 -13.49 -13.19
CA TRP A 91 7.48 -12.46 -14.17
C TRP A 91 8.19 -13.06 -15.37
N ARG A 92 7.89 -12.55 -16.55
CA ARG A 92 8.42 -13.03 -17.83
C ARG A 92 9.15 -11.93 -18.59
N CYS A 93 10.11 -12.35 -19.40
CA CYS A 93 10.80 -11.48 -20.34
C CYS A 93 9.79 -10.78 -21.28
N PRO A 94 9.82 -9.43 -21.38
CA PRO A 94 8.94 -8.69 -22.27
C PRO A 94 9.23 -8.94 -23.75
N ALA A 95 10.46 -9.31 -24.11
CA ALA A 95 10.86 -9.65 -25.48
C ALA A 95 10.18 -10.93 -25.98
N VAL A 96 10.27 -12.00 -25.18
CA VAL A 96 9.67 -13.29 -25.56
C VAL A 96 8.15 -13.20 -25.54
N VAL A 97 7.55 -12.58 -24.52
CA VAL A 97 6.08 -12.43 -24.46
C VAL A 97 5.56 -11.52 -25.57
N GLY A 98 6.24 -10.41 -25.84
CA GLY A 98 5.89 -9.47 -26.89
C GLY A 98 6.31 -9.89 -28.31
N LYS A 99 6.94 -11.06 -28.47
CA LYS A 99 7.40 -11.61 -29.75
C LYS A 99 8.30 -10.66 -30.55
N TRP A 100 9.32 -10.08 -29.90
CA TRP A 100 10.31 -9.23 -30.54
C TRP A 100 11.74 -9.62 -30.15
N GLN A 101 12.71 -9.30 -31.01
CA GLN A 101 14.11 -9.67 -30.81
C GLN A 101 14.77 -8.76 -29.77
N CYS A 102 15.24 -9.34 -28.67
CA CYS A 102 15.96 -8.58 -27.64
C CYS A 102 17.34 -8.15 -28.16
N PRO A 103 17.73 -6.87 -28.04
CA PRO A 103 19.05 -6.40 -28.46
C PRO A 103 20.17 -6.94 -27.56
N THR A 104 19.85 -7.25 -26.30
CA THR A 104 20.78 -7.81 -25.33
C THR A 104 20.07 -8.93 -24.55
N PRO A 105 19.94 -10.13 -25.15
CA PRO A 105 19.30 -11.26 -24.49
C PRO A 105 19.97 -11.58 -23.15
N CYS A 106 19.17 -11.74 -22.11
CA CYS A 106 19.65 -12.01 -20.75
C CYS A 106 19.38 -13.46 -20.28
N SER A 107 19.08 -14.35 -21.22
CA SER A 107 18.77 -15.76 -21.00
C SER A 107 18.84 -16.51 -22.33
N ASP A 108 19.48 -17.68 -22.33
CA ASP A 108 19.61 -18.54 -23.52
C ASP A 108 18.36 -19.39 -23.79
N SER A 109 17.45 -19.51 -22.81
CA SER A 109 16.19 -20.23 -22.98
C SER A 109 15.28 -19.56 -24.01
N THR A 110 14.65 -20.37 -24.89
CA THR A 110 13.57 -19.94 -25.80
C THR A 110 12.36 -19.39 -25.06
N TYR A 111 12.13 -19.87 -23.83
CA TYR A 111 11.11 -19.32 -22.95
C TYR A 111 11.52 -17.92 -22.45
N GLY A 112 12.80 -17.57 -22.44
CA GLY A 112 13.34 -16.31 -21.93
C GLY A 112 13.42 -16.26 -20.41
N ARG A 113 14.07 -15.21 -19.89
CA ARG A 113 14.28 -15.03 -18.45
C ARG A 113 12.95 -15.00 -17.71
N THR A 114 12.88 -15.79 -16.64
CA THR A 114 11.80 -15.71 -15.65
C THR A 114 12.33 -15.15 -14.34
N PHE A 115 11.46 -14.49 -13.59
CA PHE A 115 11.80 -13.96 -12.27
C PHE A 115 10.61 -14.16 -11.34
N TYR A 116 10.87 -14.33 -10.05
CA TYR A 116 9.83 -14.55 -9.07
C TYR A 116 9.97 -13.57 -7.93
N THR A 117 8.86 -12.94 -7.57
CA THR A 117 8.75 -12.12 -6.36
C THR A 117 7.75 -12.76 -5.43
N SER A 118 7.93 -12.60 -4.12
CA SER A 118 7.02 -13.15 -3.12
C SER A 118 6.86 -12.18 -1.97
N THR A 119 5.61 -12.00 -1.52
CA THR A 119 5.29 -11.19 -0.34
C THR A 119 6.04 -11.67 0.90
N LYS A 120 6.25 -12.99 1.04
CA LYS A 120 7.04 -13.55 2.16
C LYS A 120 8.48 -13.05 2.18
N ASN A 121 9.09 -12.85 1.01
CA ASN A 121 10.48 -12.42 0.91
C ASN A 121 10.63 -10.92 1.17
N ASN A 122 9.66 -10.12 0.72
CA ASN A 122 9.67 -8.69 0.90
C ASN A 122 8.24 -8.13 0.77
N PRO A 123 7.49 -8.01 1.88
CA PRO A 123 6.09 -7.61 1.81
C PRO A 123 5.93 -6.14 1.42
N ARG A 124 6.96 -5.32 1.62
CA ARG A 124 7.00 -3.92 1.17
C ARG A 124 7.07 -3.80 -0.35
N LEU A 125 8.08 -4.44 -0.97
CA LEU A 125 8.26 -4.36 -2.42
C LEU A 125 7.24 -5.20 -3.18
N PHE A 126 6.84 -6.33 -2.61
CA PHE A 126 5.98 -7.32 -3.26
C PHE A 126 4.69 -7.53 -2.47
N PRO A 127 3.81 -6.51 -2.39
CA PRO A 127 2.52 -6.64 -1.71
C PRO A 127 1.65 -7.71 -2.38
N ARG A 128 0.68 -8.23 -1.62
CA ARG A 128 -0.27 -9.25 -2.08
C ARG A 128 -1.04 -8.77 -3.32
N VAL A 129 -1.47 -7.51 -3.30
CA VAL A 129 -2.11 -6.81 -4.43
C VAL A 129 -1.05 -6.00 -5.17
N LYS A 130 -0.94 -6.19 -6.49
CA LYS A 130 0.09 -5.56 -7.33
C LYS A 130 -0.20 -4.07 -7.57
N ARG A 131 0.77 -3.16 -7.37
CA ARG A 131 0.52 -1.70 -7.41
C ARG A 131 0.04 -1.14 -8.74
N ASP A 132 0.58 -1.63 -9.85
CA ASP A 132 0.16 -1.24 -11.21
C ASP A 132 -1.12 -1.97 -11.69
N SER A 133 -1.83 -2.68 -10.80
CA SER A 133 -3.08 -3.36 -11.16
C SER A 133 -4.31 -2.47 -11.03
N LYS A 134 -5.35 -2.78 -11.82
CA LYS A 134 -6.68 -2.15 -11.65
C LYS A 134 -7.24 -2.37 -10.24
N GLU A 135 -6.98 -3.55 -9.67
CA GLU A 135 -7.36 -3.91 -8.29
C GLU A 135 -6.77 -2.96 -7.26
N TRP A 136 -5.49 -2.60 -7.41
CA TRP A 136 -4.82 -1.68 -6.51
C TRP A 136 -5.40 -0.28 -6.63
N ASN A 137 -5.56 0.22 -7.86
CA ASN A 137 -6.10 1.55 -8.10
C ASN A 137 -7.50 1.71 -7.49
N MET A 138 -8.35 0.69 -7.63
CA MET A 138 -9.68 0.69 -7.04
C MET A 138 -9.61 0.79 -5.51
N ARG A 139 -8.81 -0.06 -4.86
CA ARG A 139 -8.65 -0.05 -3.39
C ARG A 139 -8.05 1.26 -2.89
N TYR A 140 -6.96 1.68 -3.51
CA TYR A 140 -6.22 2.85 -3.07
C TYR A 140 -7.02 4.14 -3.24
N SER A 141 -7.95 4.19 -4.21
CA SER A 141 -8.87 5.33 -4.37
C SER A 141 -9.75 5.58 -3.13
N LEU A 142 -10.04 4.54 -2.33
CA LEU A 142 -10.84 4.65 -1.10
C LEU A 142 -10.15 5.50 -0.02
N ARG A 143 -8.82 5.67 -0.10
CA ARG A 143 -8.04 6.56 0.79
C ARG A 143 -8.59 7.99 0.82
N THR A 144 -9.15 8.44 -0.31
CA THR A 144 -9.75 9.78 -0.42
C THR A 144 -10.93 9.99 0.54
N GLY A 145 -11.58 8.93 1.00
CA GLY A 145 -12.62 9.01 2.03
C GLY A 145 -12.10 9.61 3.34
N VAL A 146 -10.92 9.15 3.79
CA VAL A 146 -10.27 9.67 5.01
C VAL A 146 -9.87 11.14 4.82
N GLU A 147 -9.35 11.51 3.65
CA GLU A 147 -9.00 12.90 3.33
C GLU A 147 -10.23 13.82 3.37
N ARG A 148 -11.39 13.34 2.87
CA ARG A 148 -12.67 14.07 2.97
C ARG A 148 -13.14 14.21 4.41
N CYS A 149 -13.04 13.15 5.22
CA CYS A 149 -13.35 13.22 6.64
C CYS A 149 -12.49 14.27 7.35
N ILE A 150 -11.16 14.24 7.13
CA ILE A 150 -10.21 15.21 7.69
C ILE A 150 -10.53 16.63 7.22
N LYS A 151 -10.81 16.83 5.93
CA LYS A 151 -11.22 18.14 5.38
C LYS A 151 -12.45 18.65 6.11
N ARG A 152 -13.48 17.81 6.27
CA ARG A 152 -14.71 18.18 6.97
C ARG A 152 -14.44 18.55 8.43
N GLN A 153 -13.55 17.83 9.12
CA GLN A 153 -13.17 18.18 10.50
C GLN A 153 -12.51 19.56 10.57
N LYS A 154 -11.56 19.80 9.66
CA LYS A 154 -10.75 21.02 9.62
C LYS A 154 -11.53 22.26 9.21
N VAL A 155 -12.22 22.15 8.08
CA VAL A 155 -12.89 23.26 7.38
C VAL A 155 -14.35 23.35 7.79
N ASP A 156 -15.16 22.33 7.49
CA ASP A 156 -16.62 22.43 7.64
C ASP A 156 -17.07 22.51 9.12
N TYR A 157 -16.31 21.89 10.03
CA TYR A 157 -16.53 22.01 11.48
C TYR A 157 -15.68 23.11 12.13
N HIS A 158 -14.97 23.91 11.34
CA HIS A 158 -14.19 25.05 11.81
C HIS A 158 -13.24 24.66 12.94
N LEU A 159 -12.54 23.52 12.80
CA LEU A 159 -11.51 23.15 13.75
C LEU A 159 -10.33 24.12 13.61
N GLU A 160 -9.92 24.46 12.40
CA GLU A 160 -8.76 25.35 12.16
C GLU A 160 -9.03 26.81 12.61
N ASP A 161 -10.30 27.24 12.64
CA ASP A 161 -10.69 28.58 13.13
C ASP A 161 -10.72 28.68 14.67
N SER A 162 -10.51 27.56 15.38
CA SER A 162 -10.53 27.53 16.83
C SER A 162 -9.36 28.31 17.44
N ARG A 163 -9.66 29.26 18.33
CA ARG A 163 -8.66 30.08 19.04
C ARG A 163 -8.11 29.44 20.32
N GLY A 164 -8.43 28.16 20.56
CA GLY A 164 -7.94 27.44 21.73
C GLY A 164 -6.43 27.28 21.72
N ARG A 165 -5.79 27.47 22.88
CA ARG A 165 -4.32 27.43 23.01
C ARG A 165 -3.80 26.17 23.71
N SER A 166 -4.66 25.42 24.39
CA SER A 166 -4.26 24.22 25.14
C SER A 166 -4.52 22.94 24.34
N SER A 167 -3.64 21.95 24.49
CA SER A 167 -3.83 20.61 23.91
C SER A 167 -5.15 19.97 24.36
N ARG A 168 -5.60 20.23 25.60
CA ARG A 168 -6.89 19.74 26.12
C ARG A 168 -8.07 20.29 25.33
N HIS A 169 -8.08 21.58 25.00
CA HIS A 169 -9.13 22.20 24.18
C HIS A 169 -9.21 21.53 22.81
N TRP A 170 -8.07 21.39 22.13
CA TRP A 170 -7.98 20.77 20.81
C TRP A 170 -8.46 19.33 20.81
N ASN A 171 -8.09 18.55 21.84
CA ASN A 171 -8.54 17.17 21.99
C ASN A 171 -10.07 17.09 22.14
N ILE A 172 -10.65 17.79 23.12
CA ILE A 172 -12.10 17.77 23.37
C ILE A 172 -12.87 18.19 22.12
N ARG A 173 -12.45 19.27 21.46
CA ARG A 173 -13.10 19.76 20.24
C ARG A 173 -13.04 18.72 19.11
N THR A 174 -11.89 18.08 18.90
CA THR A 174 -11.72 17.03 17.87
C THR A 174 -12.62 15.82 18.14
N TYR A 175 -12.77 15.42 19.41
CA TYR A 175 -13.70 14.34 19.79
C TYR A 175 -15.16 14.72 19.52
N CYS A 176 -15.60 15.91 19.94
CA CYS A 176 -16.96 16.38 19.68
C CYS A 176 -17.27 16.43 18.18
N ILE A 177 -16.35 16.97 17.38
CA ILE A 177 -16.50 17.00 15.92
C ILE A 177 -16.61 15.59 15.35
N SER A 178 -15.75 14.67 15.79
CA SER A 178 -15.74 13.28 15.32
C SER A 178 -17.06 12.56 15.66
N MET A 179 -17.63 12.80 16.85
CA MET A 179 -18.95 12.29 17.23
C MET A 179 -20.07 12.86 16.35
N CYS A 180 -20.06 14.18 16.10
CA CYS A 180 -21.04 14.82 15.21
C CYS A 180 -20.96 14.28 13.77
N GLN A 181 -19.74 14.09 13.25
CA GLN A 181 -19.53 13.51 11.92
C GLN A 181 -20.06 12.08 11.83
N HIS A 182 -19.83 11.27 12.86
CA HIS A 182 -20.36 9.92 12.92
C HIS A 182 -21.89 9.91 12.93
N ALA A 183 -22.52 10.72 13.79
CA ALA A 183 -23.97 10.84 13.86
C ALA A 183 -24.60 11.25 12.51
N GLN A 184 -24.01 12.23 11.82
CA GLN A 184 -24.48 12.66 10.50
C GLN A 184 -24.35 11.59 9.43
N HIS A 185 -23.35 10.72 9.51
CA HIS A 185 -23.21 9.62 8.57
C HIS A 185 -24.26 8.54 8.82
N VAL A 186 -24.52 8.21 10.09
CA VAL A 186 -25.53 7.22 10.49
C VAL A 186 -26.94 7.70 10.13
N SER A 187 -27.26 8.99 10.31
CA SER A 187 -28.57 9.55 9.94
C SER A 187 -28.81 9.64 8.43
N ALA A 188 -27.78 9.46 7.60
CA ALA A 188 -27.88 9.53 6.15
C ALA A 188 -27.98 8.14 5.48
N CYS A 189 -27.90 7.06 6.25
CA CYS A 189 -28.11 5.67 5.82
C CYS A 189 -29.51 5.19 6.23
#